data_AF-A0A0A8L1B9-F1
#
_entry.id   AF-A0A0A8L1B9-F1
#
_cell.length_a   1.000
_cell.length_b   1.000
_cell.length_c   1.000
_cell.angle_alpha   90.00
_cell.angle_beta   90.00
_cell.angle_gamma   90.00
#
_symmetry.space_group_name_H-M   'P 1'
#
loop_
_entity.id
_entity.type
_entity.pdbx_description
1 polymer ?
#
loop_
_entity_poly.entity_id
_entity_poly.type
_entity_poly.pdbx_seq_one_letter_code
_entity_poly.pdbx_strand_id
1 'polypeptide(L)'
;MNRIFGYGNRKTHDQMMQESSKAMDQAQSGLSGRISQLDTQISQLNFQLSTMQKKISNTKSPMGQRPLKQRALKLLNKRKQLEAMRDQLDSQSWSMSQVQMTTDNLKNTMVTVNAIKQTNQALKQQYSKINIDKIQDMQDEMMDLIDQGDELQEVLAMQNQDIDDISESELDAELEALGEEEFLDDFNLNDSETTGELPSYLNNAMPQFVDDEPLENQPALETAN
;
A
#
# COMPACT_ATOMS: atom_id res chain seq x y z
N MET A 1 31.56 44.13 3.79
CA MET A 1 31.81 43.09 4.82
C MET A 1 31.06 41.84 4.42
N ASN A 2 31.79 40.79 4.00
CA ASN A 2 31.22 39.51 3.61
C ASN A 2 30.78 38.72 4.85
N ARG A 3 29.52 38.29 4.88
CA ARG A 3 29.02 37.33 5.86
C ARG A 3 29.53 35.94 5.50
N ILE A 4 30.67 35.58 6.07
CA ILE A 4 31.32 34.26 6.00
C ILE A 4 31.01 33.52 7.29
N PHE A 5 29.77 33.06 7.51
CA PHE A 5 29.48 32.10 8.58
C PHE A 5 28.24 31.25 8.20
N GLY A 6 28.50 30.08 7.60
CA GLY A 6 27.91 28.83 8.07
C GLY A 6 26.39 28.59 7.94
N TYR A 7 25.71 29.08 6.91
CA TYR A 7 24.48 28.39 6.46
C TYR A 7 24.88 27.13 5.70
N GLY A 8 25.34 26.12 6.43
CA GLY A 8 25.46 24.77 5.89
C GLY A 8 24.07 24.28 5.50
N ASN A 9 23.92 23.87 4.24
CA ASN A 9 22.74 23.19 3.70
C ASN A 9 22.16 22.19 4.71
N ARG A 10 21.11 22.59 5.46
CA ARG A 10 20.31 21.61 6.20
C ARG A 10 19.51 20.85 5.17
N LYS A 11 19.76 19.54 5.09
CA LYS A 11 19.06 18.65 4.17
C LYS A 11 17.56 18.73 4.47
N THR A 12 16.75 18.80 3.43
CA THR A 12 15.29 18.73 3.59
C THR A 12 14.90 17.35 4.14
N HIS A 13 13.71 17.23 4.72
CA HIS A 13 13.19 15.93 5.19
C HIS A 13 13.24 14.87 4.08
N ASP A 14 12.85 15.25 2.86
CA ASP A 14 12.89 14.38 1.69
C ASP A 14 14.32 13.95 1.33
N GLN A 15 15.29 14.87 1.42
CA GLN A 15 16.70 14.55 1.18
C GLN A 15 17.24 13.57 2.23
N MET A 16 16.87 13.74 3.51
CA MET A 16 17.27 12.81 4.57
C MET A 16 16.65 11.42 4.35
N MET A 17 15.38 11.35 3.96
CA MET A 17 14.70 10.08 3.65
C MET A 17 15.33 9.37 2.45
N GLN A 18 15.65 10.12 1.38
CA GLN A 18 16.28 9.56 0.18
C GLN A 18 17.70 9.05 0.47
N GLU A 19 18.48 9.77 1.26
CA GLU A 19 19.81 9.31 1.68
C GLU A 19 19.74 8.11 2.61
N SER A 20 18.79 8.07 3.54
CA SER A 20 18.57 6.92 4.42
C SER A 20 18.23 5.66 3.61
N SER A 21 17.34 5.79 2.61
CA SER A 21 16.99 4.68 1.71
C SER A 21 18.22 4.18 0.96
N LYS A 22 19.01 5.08 0.37
CA LYS A 22 20.25 4.70 -0.33
C LYS A 22 21.28 4.03 0.59
N ALA A 23 21.42 4.51 1.82
CA ALA A 23 22.31 3.91 2.79
C ALA A 23 21.85 2.50 3.19
N MET A 24 20.53 2.27 3.32
CA MET A 24 19.95 0.95 3.56
C MET A 24 20.19 -0.01 2.39
N ASP A 25 20.00 0.43 1.14
CA ASP A 25 20.25 -0.39 -0.06
C ASP A 25 21.72 -0.82 -0.14
N GLN A 26 22.65 0.10 0.16
CA GLN A 26 24.09 -0.18 0.20
C GLN A 26 24.42 -1.16 1.32
N ALA A 27 23.82 -1.00 2.50
CA ALA A 27 24.00 -1.92 3.61
C ALA A 27 23.47 -3.33 3.28
N GLN A 28 22.30 -3.43 2.63
CA GLN A 28 21.71 -4.72 2.22
C GLN A 28 22.61 -5.42 1.19
N SER A 29 23.07 -4.68 0.19
CA SER A 29 24.01 -5.17 -0.82
C SER A 29 25.30 -5.68 -0.17
N GLY A 30 25.82 -4.93 0.82
CA GLY A 30 27.01 -5.31 1.58
C GLY A 30 26.82 -6.59 2.42
N LEU A 31 25.66 -6.74 3.08
CA LEU A 31 25.32 -7.95 3.83
C LEU A 31 25.20 -9.17 2.90
N SER A 32 24.46 -9.05 1.80
CA SER A 32 24.31 -10.11 0.81
C SER A 32 25.66 -10.56 0.24
N GLY A 33 26.56 -9.62 -0.04
CA GLY A 33 27.92 -9.92 -0.48
C GLY A 33 28.72 -10.71 0.56
N ARG A 34 28.62 -10.34 1.85
CA ARG A 34 29.29 -11.06 2.94
C ARG A 34 28.72 -12.46 3.15
N ILE A 35 27.40 -12.61 3.11
CA ILE A 35 26.71 -13.91 3.21
C ILE A 35 27.20 -14.83 2.10
N SER A 36 27.22 -14.37 0.84
CA SER A 36 27.71 -15.13 -0.31
C SER A 36 29.18 -15.57 -0.16
N GLN A 37 30.04 -14.69 0.38
CA GLN A 37 31.43 -15.04 0.69
C GLN A 37 31.52 -16.12 1.77
N LEU A 38 30.72 -16.03 2.84
CA LEU A 38 30.66 -17.05 3.88
C LEU A 38 30.16 -18.39 3.34
N ASP A 39 29.10 -18.40 2.53
CA ASP A 39 28.56 -19.60 1.90
C ASP A 39 29.60 -20.30 1.02
N THR A 40 30.38 -19.53 0.27
CA THR A 40 31.50 -20.06 -0.54
C THR A 40 32.56 -20.72 0.34
N GLN A 41 32.95 -20.08 1.46
CA GLN A 41 33.92 -20.66 2.40
C GLN A 41 33.39 -21.92 3.09
N ILE A 42 32.12 -21.93 3.49
CA ILE A 42 31.43 -23.08 4.09
C ILE A 42 31.41 -24.25 3.09
N SER A 43 31.08 -23.99 1.82
CA SER A 43 31.09 -24.99 0.74
C SER A 43 32.48 -25.61 0.54
N GLN A 44 33.54 -24.79 0.52
CA GLN A 44 34.92 -25.28 0.45
C GLN A 44 35.29 -26.16 1.65
N LEU A 45 34.89 -25.77 2.87
CA LEU A 45 35.11 -26.59 4.07
C LEU A 45 34.34 -27.90 4.03
N ASN A 46 33.11 -27.91 3.50
CA ASN A 46 32.31 -29.13 3.31
C ASN A 46 33.01 -30.10 2.36
N PHE A 47 33.55 -29.61 1.25
CA PHE A 47 34.32 -30.43 0.31
C PHE A 47 35.58 -31.04 0.97
N GLN A 48 36.32 -30.24 1.75
CA GLN A 48 37.49 -30.72 2.50
C GLN A 48 37.11 -31.77 3.55
N LEU A 49 36.01 -31.56 4.27
CA LEU A 49 35.48 -32.49 5.28
C LEU A 49 35.03 -33.81 4.64
N SER A 50 34.33 -33.77 3.51
CA SER A 50 33.94 -34.97 2.75
C SER A 50 35.16 -35.76 2.27
N THR A 51 36.18 -35.06 1.76
CA THR A 51 37.45 -35.68 1.36
C THR A 51 38.16 -36.32 2.55
N MET A 52 38.18 -35.64 3.70
CA MET A 52 38.75 -36.18 4.94
C MET A 52 37.99 -37.41 5.44
N GLN A 53 36.66 -37.39 5.38
CA GLN A 53 35.81 -38.52 5.76
C GLN A 53 36.16 -39.76 4.94
N LYS A 54 36.29 -39.63 3.60
CA LYS A 54 36.72 -40.72 2.72
C LYS A 54 38.11 -41.26 3.08
N LYS A 55 39.05 -40.38 3.42
CA LYS A 55 40.39 -40.80 3.87
C LYS A 55 40.34 -41.55 5.20
N ILE A 56 39.51 -41.11 6.14
CA ILE A 56 39.31 -41.77 7.43
C ILE A 56 38.70 -43.16 7.23
N SER A 57 37.65 -43.28 6.40
CA SER A 57 36.98 -44.57 6.14
C SER A 57 37.91 -45.57 5.45
N ASN A 58 38.78 -45.10 4.56
CA ASN A 58 39.73 -45.96 3.84
C ASN A 58 40.97 -46.34 4.68
N THR A 59 41.18 -45.68 5.82
CA THR A 59 42.30 -45.97 6.72
C THR A 59 41.91 -47.09 7.68
N LYS A 60 42.45 -48.29 7.48
CA LYS A 60 42.10 -49.50 8.27
C LYS A 60 42.53 -49.42 9.74
N SER A 61 43.66 -48.78 10.05
CA SER A 61 44.21 -48.73 11.40
C SER A 61 43.62 -47.57 12.22
N PRO A 62 43.09 -47.82 13.44
CA PRO A 62 42.63 -46.76 14.36
C PRO A 62 43.73 -45.74 14.70
N MET A 63 44.99 -46.18 14.79
CA MET A 63 46.13 -45.28 15.03
C MET A 63 46.41 -44.37 13.83
N GLY A 64 46.25 -44.87 12.61
CA GLY A 64 46.36 -44.06 11.39
C GLY A 64 45.22 -43.05 11.22
N GLN A 65 44.02 -43.35 11.75
CA GLN A 65 42.87 -42.45 11.70
C GLN A 65 42.98 -41.26 12.67
N ARG A 66 43.68 -41.40 13.81
CA ARG A 66 43.79 -40.35 14.85
C ARG A 66 44.19 -38.97 14.32
N PRO A 67 45.31 -38.81 13.57
CA PRO A 67 45.69 -37.50 13.05
C PRO A 67 44.70 -36.95 12.01
N LEU A 68 44.02 -37.83 11.27
CA LEU A 68 42.98 -37.43 10.33
C LEU A 68 41.75 -36.90 11.09
N LYS A 69 41.28 -37.60 12.10
CA LYS A 69 40.15 -37.14 12.94
C LYS A 69 40.43 -35.80 13.60
N GLN A 70 41.65 -35.57 14.09
CA GLN A 70 42.04 -34.28 14.67
C GLN A 70 41.99 -33.13 13.65
N ARG A 71 42.46 -33.36 12.40
CA ARG A 71 42.36 -32.35 11.33
C ARG A 71 40.91 -32.09 10.94
N ALA A 72 40.09 -33.13 10.81
CA ALA A 72 38.67 -33.02 10.50
C ALA A 72 37.93 -32.21 11.58
N LEU A 73 38.25 -32.44 12.86
CA LEU A 73 37.66 -31.69 13.98
C LEU A 73 37.96 -30.20 13.92
N LYS A 74 39.19 -29.81 13.54
CA LYS A 74 39.55 -28.39 13.33
C LYS A 74 38.75 -27.76 12.19
N LEU A 75 38.62 -28.46 11.06
CA LEU A 75 37.83 -27.98 9.92
C LEU A 75 36.34 -27.86 10.27
N LEU A 76 35.80 -28.83 11.01
CA LEU A 76 34.42 -28.82 11.48
C LEU A 76 34.14 -27.64 12.41
N ASN A 77 35.04 -27.36 13.37
CA ASN A 77 34.91 -26.22 14.26
C ASN A 77 34.94 -24.90 13.48
N LYS A 78 35.84 -24.77 12.51
CA LYS A 78 35.89 -23.59 11.63
C LYS A 78 34.58 -23.43 10.84
N ARG A 79 34.05 -24.50 10.26
CA ARG A 79 32.77 -24.46 9.52
C ARG A 79 31.64 -23.98 10.42
N LYS A 80 31.50 -24.57 11.62
CA LYS A 80 30.45 -24.18 12.58
C LYS A 80 30.52 -22.69 12.98
N GLN A 81 31.72 -22.14 13.14
CA GLN A 81 31.91 -20.72 13.43
C GLN A 81 31.45 -19.83 12.27
N LEU A 82 31.76 -20.21 11.02
CA LEU A 82 31.30 -19.48 9.83
C LEU A 82 29.79 -19.59 9.63
N GLU A 83 29.20 -20.76 9.88
CA GLU A 83 27.74 -20.97 9.85
C GLU A 83 27.03 -20.06 10.85
N ALA A 84 27.51 -20.01 12.10
CA ALA A 84 26.95 -19.12 13.11
C ALA A 84 27.04 -17.63 12.70
N MET A 85 28.17 -17.22 12.10
CA MET A 85 28.33 -15.86 11.58
C MET A 85 27.37 -15.57 10.42
N ARG A 86 27.21 -16.54 9.51
CA ARG A 86 26.30 -16.44 8.37
C ARG A 86 24.85 -16.29 8.85
N ASP A 87 24.42 -17.10 9.79
CA ASP A 87 23.06 -17.06 10.35
C ASP A 87 22.78 -15.73 11.06
N GLN A 88 23.77 -15.18 11.77
CA GLN A 88 23.65 -13.86 12.37
C GLN A 88 23.47 -12.74 11.31
N LEU A 89 24.24 -12.78 10.22
CA LEU A 89 24.09 -11.80 9.13
C LEU A 89 22.77 -11.97 8.39
N ASP A 90 22.28 -13.21 8.25
CA ASP A 90 20.99 -13.49 7.61
C ASP A 90 19.83 -12.93 8.43
N SER A 91 19.87 -13.10 9.77
CA SER A 91 18.91 -12.48 10.69
C SER A 91 18.95 -10.95 10.64
N GLN A 92 20.15 -10.36 10.51
CA GLN A 92 20.31 -8.92 10.33
C GLN A 92 19.72 -8.45 9.00
N SER A 93 19.98 -9.20 7.91
CA SER A 93 19.44 -8.92 6.58
C SER A 93 17.91 -8.94 6.60
N TRP A 94 17.31 -9.97 7.23
CA TRP A 94 15.87 -10.08 7.38
C TRP A 94 15.27 -8.91 8.17
N SER A 95 15.87 -8.56 9.31
CA SER A 95 15.43 -7.42 10.11
C SER A 95 15.47 -6.12 9.31
N MET A 96 16.51 -5.93 8.48
CA MET A 96 16.63 -4.76 7.62
C MET A 96 15.58 -4.73 6.51
N SER A 97 15.26 -5.88 5.92
CA SER A 97 14.17 -6.00 4.94
C SER A 97 12.81 -5.64 5.54
N GLN A 98 12.56 -6.00 6.81
CA GLN A 98 11.33 -5.59 7.51
C GLN A 98 11.26 -4.08 7.75
N VAL A 99 12.38 -3.46 8.14
CA VAL A 99 12.47 -2.00 8.29
C VAL A 99 12.26 -1.30 6.95
N GLN A 100 12.82 -1.84 5.86
CA GLN A 100 12.62 -1.31 4.51
C GLN A 100 11.14 -1.35 4.10
N MET A 101 10.47 -2.50 4.28
CA MET A 101 9.05 -2.63 3.97
C MET A 101 8.19 -1.65 4.78
N THR A 102 8.49 -1.50 6.07
CA THR A 102 7.81 -0.51 6.93
C THR A 102 8.05 0.92 6.44
N THR A 103 9.29 1.23 6.05
CA THR A 103 9.67 2.55 5.54
C THR A 103 8.94 2.86 4.22
N ASP A 104 8.81 1.89 3.32
CA ASP A 104 8.12 2.08 2.05
C ASP A 104 6.60 2.24 2.23
N ASN A 105 6.00 1.51 3.17
CA ASN A 105 4.62 1.75 3.59
C ASN A 105 4.42 3.18 4.12
N LEU A 106 5.32 3.66 4.99
CA LEU A 106 5.26 5.03 5.52
C LEU A 106 5.42 6.09 4.42
N LYS A 107 6.32 5.87 3.45
CA LYS A 107 6.46 6.76 2.27
C LYS A 107 5.15 6.84 1.49
N ASN A 108 4.50 5.70 1.22
CA ASN A 108 3.23 5.65 0.50
C ASN A 108 2.13 6.41 1.27
N THR A 109 2.01 6.18 2.58
CA THR A 109 1.08 6.94 3.43
C THR A 109 1.36 8.44 3.39
N MET A 110 2.63 8.85 3.43
CA MET A 110 3.00 10.27 3.35
C MET A 110 2.60 10.89 2.01
N VAL A 111 2.78 10.17 0.90
CA VAL A 111 2.31 10.61 -0.43
C VAL A 111 0.80 10.81 -0.43
N THR A 112 0.03 9.84 0.10
CA THR A 112 -1.43 9.96 0.24
C THR A 112 -1.82 11.16 1.11
N VAL A 113 -1.18 11.36 2.26
CA VAL A 113 -1.47 12.49 3.16
C VAL A 113 -1.15 13.83 2.48
N ASN A 114 -0.05 13.92 1.75
CA ASN A 114 0.31 15.12 0.98
C ASN A 114 -0.70 15.39 -0.15
N ALA A 115 -1.17 14.36 -0.85
CA ALA A 115 -2.22 14.48 -1.86
C ALA A 115 -3.52 14.99 -1.22
N ILE A 116 -3.98 14.39 -0.12
CA ILE A 116 -5.17 14.84 0.62
C ILE A 116 -5.02 16.30 1.09
N LYS A 117 -3.83 16.69 1.55
CA LYS A 117 -3.56 18.07 1.97
C LYS A 117 -3.66 19.05 0.79
N GLN A 118 -3.08 18.70 -0.35
CA GLN A 118 -3.18 19.52 -1.57
C GLN A 118 -4.62 19.60 -2.08
N THR A 119 -5.34 18.48 -2.13
CA THR A 119 -6.76 18.44 -2.47
C THR A 119 -7.57 19.31 -1.53
N ASN A 120 -7.34 19.23 -0.21
CA ASN A 120 -8.01 20.11 0.76
C ASN A 120 -7.68 21.59 0.56
N GLN A 121 -6.45 21.94 0.17
CA GLN A 121 -6.08 23.33 -0.14
C GLN A 121 -6.76 23.82 -1.42
N ALA A 122 -6.80 23.00 -2.47
CA ALA A 122 -7.50 23.31 -3.71
C ALA A 122 -9.00 23.47 -3.48
N LEU A 123 -9.61 22.54 -2.73
CA LEU A 123 -10.99 22.64 -2.28
C LEU A 123 -11.21 23.94 -1.51
N LYS A 124 -10.39 24.26 -0.49
CA LYS A 124 -10.51 25.52 0.24
C LYS A 124 -10.38 26.76 -0.65
N GLN A 125 -9.50 26.78 -1.64
CA GLN A 125 -9.36 27.91 -2.57
C GLN A 125 -10.59 28.04 -3.48
N GLN A 126 -11.09 26.92 -3.99
CA GLN A 126 -12.28 26.87 -4.84
C GLN A 126 -13.55 27.24 -4.05
N TYR A 127 -13.66 26.78 -2.81
CA TYR A 127 -14.74 27.09 -1.88
C TYR A 127 -14.59 28.44 -1.16
N SER A 128 -13.42 29.07 -1.13
CA SER A 128 -13.26 30.44 -0.62
C SER A 128 -13.94 31.51 -1.48
N LYS A 129 -14.42 31.13 -2.67
CA LYS A 129 -15.28 31.93 -3.53
C LYS A 129 -16.78 31.68 -3.33
N ILE A 130 -17.15 30.74 -2.47
CA ILE A 130 -18.54 30.36 -2.18
C ILE A 130 -18.79 30.76 -0.73
N ASN A 131 -19.80 31.60 -0.48
CA ASN A 131 -20.14 32.05 0.87
C ASN A 131 -20.40 30.84 1.77
N ILE A 132 -19.61 30.70 2.84
CA ILE A 132 -19.74 29.64 3.87
C ILE A 132 -21.16 29.61 4.44
N ASP A 133 -21.82 30.76 4.53
CA ASP A 133 -23.20 30.88 5.01
C ASP A 133 -24.17 30.10 4.11
N LYS A 134 -23.97 30.12 2.78
CA LYS A 134 -24.79 29.32 1.84
C LYS A 134 -24.52 27.82 1.94
N ILE A 135 -23.34 27.42 2.43
CA ILE A 135 -23.03 26.00 2.68
C ILE A 135 -23.70 25.54 3.97
N GLN A 136 -23.85 26.40 4.98
CA GLN A 136 -24.65 26.11 6.16
C GLN A 136 -26.12 26.01 5.79
N ASP A 137 -26.64 26.97 5.01
CA ASP A 137 -28.03 26.93 4.52
C ASP A 137 -28.31 25.67 3.68
N MET A 138 -27.39 25.25 2.79
CA MET A 138 -27.54 24.00 2.03
C MET A 138 -27.36 22.74 2.88
N GLN A 139 -26.53 22.78 3.94
CA GLN A 139 -26.37 21.63 4.83
C GLN A 139 -27.61 21.46 5.70
N ASP A 140 -28.23 22.57 6.12
CA ASP A 140 -29.50 22.59 6.83
C ASP A 140 -30.64 22.13 5.90
N GLU A 141 -30.71 22.60 4.64
CA GLU A 141 -31.67 22.09 3.63
C GLU A 141 -31.43 20.61 3.29
N MET A 142 -30.17 20.15 3.26
CA MET A 142 -29.85 18.73 3.00
C MET A 142 -30.25 17.84 4.19
N MET A 143 -30.07 18.32 5.43
CA MET A 143 -30.58 17.61 6.60
C MET A 143 -32.11 17.58 6.61
N ASP A 144 -32.77 18.69 6.27
CA ASP A 144 -34.24 18.74 6.13
C ASP A 144 -34.75 17.81 5.01
N LEU A 145 -33.99 17.66 3.91
CA LEU A 145 -34.34 16.75 2.81
C LEU A 145 -34.07 15.27 3.13
N ILE A 146 -33.03 14.97 3.91
CA ILE A 146 -32.79 13.61 4.42
C ILE A 146 -33.88 13.25 5.42
N ASP A 147 -34.22 14.15 6.35
CA ASP A 147 -35.30 13.94 7.33
C ASP A 147 -36.67 13.79 6.65
N GLN A 148 -36.97 14.58 5.60
CA GLN A 148 -38.17 14.38 4.78
C GLN A 148 -38.11 13.11 3.94
N GLY A 149 -36.92 12.69 3.51
CA GLY A 149 -36.71 11.43 2.80
C GLY A 149 -36.97 10.23 3.71
N ASP A 150 -36.49 10.27 4.95
CA ASP A 150 -36.73 9.27 5.98
C ASP A 150 -38.21 9.28 6.43
N GLU A 151 -38.84 10.45 6.57
CA GLU A 151 -40.27 10.58 6.88
C GLU A 151 -41.13 10.05 5.70
N LEU A 152 -40.73 10.31 4.45
CA LEU A 152 -41.37 9.75 3.26
C LEU A 152 -41.20 8.22 3.21
N GLN A 153 -40.00 7.72 3.54
CA GLN A 153 -39.69 6.30 3.55
C GLN A 153 -40.42 5.58 4.70
N GLU A 154 -40.63 6.23 5.84
CA GLU A 154 -41.44 5.74 6.96
C GLU A 154 -42.95 5.77 6.65
N VAL A 155 -43.46 6.80 5.98
CA VAL A 155 -44.85 6.86 5.49
C VAL A 155 -45.11 5.82 4.39
N LEU A 156 -44.15 5.60 3.49
CA LEU A 156 -44.20 4.55 2.47
C LEU A 156 -44.03 3.15 3.10
N ALA A 157 -43.25 2.99 4.16
CA ALA A 157 -43.13 1.74 4.91
C ALA A 157 -44.38 1.44 5.76
N MET A 158 -45.05 2.46 6.31
CA MET A 158 -46.38 2.32 6.93
C MET A 158 -47.45 1.89 5.91
N GLN A 159 -47.29 2.27 4.63
CA GLN A 159 -48.15 1.80 3.53
C GLN A 159 -47.79 0.40 3.00
N ASN A 160 -46.60 -0.12 3.28
CA ASN A 160 -46.11 -1.42 2.81
C ASN A 160 -45.92 -2.43 3.97
N GLN A 161 -46.73 -2.38 5.02
CA GLN A 161 -46.78 -3.41 6.07
C GLN A 161 -47.47 -4.72 5.62
N ASP A 162 -47.35 -5.10 4.33
CA ASP A 162 -47.91 -6.33 3.76
C ASP A 162 -46.94 -6.92 2.71
N ILE A 163 -45.66 -7.04 3.06
CA ILE A 163 -44.67 -7.77 2.27
C ILE A 163 -44.12 -8.89 3.15
N ASP A 164 -44.59 -10.10 2.87
CA ASP A 164 -44.26 -11.35 3.56
C ASP A 164 -42.75 -11.64 3.57
N ASP A 165 -42.28 -12.19 4.69
CA ASP A 165 -40.88 -12.61 4.91
C ASP A 165 -40.39 -13.54 3.78
N ILE A 166 -39.32 -13.13 3.08
CA ILE A 166 -38.61 -13.97 2.11
C ILE A 166 -37.88 -15.09 2.87
N SER A 167 -38.20 -16.34 2.55
CA SER A 167 -37.59 -17.49 3.22
C SER A 167 -36.16 -17.75 2.74
N GLU A 168 -35.28 -18.24 3.62
CA GLU A 168 -33.88 -18.61 3.30
C GLU A 168 -33.74 -19.50 2.06
N SER A 169 -34.74 -20.33 1.74
CA SER A 169 -34.70 -21.19 0.54
C SER A 169 -34.86 -20.44 -0.78
N GLU A 170 -35.47 -19.26 -0.77
CA GLU A 170 -35.60 -18.40 -1.96
C GLU A 170 -34.34 -17.58 -2.18
N LEU A 171 -33.71 -17.14 -1.09
CA LEU A 171 -32.40 -16.48 -1.10
C LEU A 171 -31.27 -17.42 -1.59
N ASP A 172 -31.31 -18.70 -1.20
CA ASP A 172 -30.33 -19.70 -1.66
C ASP A 172 -30.47 -19.98 -3.16
N ALA A 173 -31.70 -19.96 -3.71
CA ALA A 173 -31.93 -20.15 -5.14
C ALA A 173 -31.43 -18.97 -5.99
N GLU A 174 -31.54 -17.74 -5.48
CA GLU A 174 -30.96 -16.55 -6.14
C GLU A 174 -29.43 -16.52 -6.08
N LEU A 175 -28.83 -16.95 -4.96
CA LEU A 175 -27.37 -17.06 -4.84
C LEU A 175 -26.78 -18.10 -5.79
N GLU A 176 -27.47 -19.22 -6.03
CA GLU A 176 -27.04 -20.25 -6.99
C GLU A 176 -27.09 -19.73 -8.43
N ALA A 177 -28.11 -18.95 -8.80
CA ALA A 177 -28.21 -18.33 -10.12
C ALA A 177 -27.09 -17.31 -10.40
N LEU A 178 -26.65 -16.57 -9.38
CA LEU A 178 -25.56 -15.58 -9.48
C LEU A 178 -24.19 -16.25 -9.70
N GLY A 179 -23.97 -17.43 -9.12
CA GLY A 179 -22.75 -18.23 -9.31
C GLY A 179 -22.64 -18.87 -10.70
N GLU A 180 -23.77 -19.18 -11.36
CA GLU A 180 -23.78 -19.66 -12.76
C GLU A 180 -23.52 -18.53 -13.77
N GLU A 181 -23.85 -17.28 -13.43
CA GLU A 181 -23.57 -16.11 -14.29
C GLU A 181 -22.07 -15.76 -14.33
N GLU A 182 -21.35 -15.91 -13.21
CA GLU A 182 -19.89 -15.68 -13.15
C GLU A 182 -19.09 -16.75 -13.92
N PHE A 183 -19.60 -17.99 -14.00
CA PHE A 183 -18.97 -19.08 -14.78
C PHE A 183 -19.17 -18.94 -16.30
N LEU A 184 -20.20 -18.22 -16.74
CA LEU A 184 -20.43 -17.89 -18.15
C LEU A 184 -19.59 -16.70 -18.62
N ASP A 185 -19.20 -15.80 -17.71
CA ASP A 185 -18.37 -14.63 -18.03
C ASP A 185 -16.87 -15.00 -18.22
N ASP A 186 -16.35 -16.00 -17.49
CA ASP A 186 -14.96 -16.49 -17.65
C ASP A 186 -14.72 -17.21 -19.00
N PHE A 187 -15.77 -17.71 -19.66
CA PHE A 187 -15.67 -18.37 -20.97
C PHE A 187 -15.75 -17.42 -22.17
N ASN A 188 -15.99 -16.12 -21.95
CA ASN A 188 -16.17 -15.11 -23.02
C ASN A 188 -15.06 -14.05 -23.09
N LEU A 189 -14.04 -14.10 -22.23
CA LEU A 189 -12.92 -13.15 -22.20
C LEU A 189 -11.78 -13.44 -23.20
N ASN A 190 -12.11 -13.86 -24.43
CA ASN A 190 -11.10 -13.98 -25.50
C ASN A 190 -11.43 -13.20 -26.78
N ASP A 191 -12.26 -12.16 -26.71
CA ASP A 191 -12.32 -11.16 -27.78
C ASP A 191 -12.78 -9.79 -27.27
N SER A 192 -12.20 -8.74 -27.86
CA SER A 192 -12.44 -7.30 -27.67
C SER A 192 -11.86 -6.57 -26.45
N GLU A 193 -10.87 -5.73 -26.76
CA GLU A 193 -10.59 -4.46 -26.11
C GLU A 193 -11.88 -3.69 -25.77
N THR A 194 -11.98 -3.10 -24.58
CA THR A 194 -12.22 -1.66 -24.36
C THR A 194 -12.52 -1.32 -22.89
N THR A 195 -11.73 -0.39 -22.35
CA THR A 195 -12.09 0.61 -21.32
C THR A 195 -12.76 0.13 -20.03
N GLY A 196 -11.95 -0.06 -18.98
CA GLY A 196 -12.44 -0.08 -17.61
C GLY A 196 -13.05 1.26 -17.23
N GLU A 197 -14.39 1.30 -17.17
CA GLU A 197 -15.13 2.42 -16.61
C GLU A 197 -14.91 2.46 -15.09
N LEU A 198 -14.45 3.61 -14.61
CA LEU A 198 -14.31 3.90 -13.19
C LEU A 198 -15.71 4.00 -12.54
N PRO A 199 -15.86 3.63 -11.25
CA PRO A 199 -17.10 3.77 -10.50
C PRO A 199 -17.73 5.15 -10.63
N SER A 200 -19.07 5.22 -10.72
CA SER A 200 -19.85 6.43 -11.01
C SER A 200 -19.55 7.63 -10.09
N TYR A 201 -19.05 7.41 -8.87
CA TYR A 201 -18.64 8.48 -7.94
C TYR A 201 -17.32 9.17 -8.32
N LEU A 202 -16.55 8.61 -9.26
CA LEU A 202 -15.32 9.21 -9.81
C LEU A 202 -15.55 9.95 -11.13
N ASN A 203 -16.75 9.92 -11.71
CA ASN A 203 -17.09 10.70 -12.89
C ASN A 203 -17.46 12.14 -12.51
N ASN A 204 -16.43 12.97 -12.56
CA ASN A 204 -16.33 14.43 -12.51
C ASN A 204 -17.61 15.26 -12.85
N ALA A 205 -18.55 15.40 -11.91
CA ALA A 205 -19.48 16.51 -11.87
C ALA A 205 -18.97 17.58 -10.88
N MET A 206 -18.03 18.40 -11.33
CA MET A 206 -17.77 19.68 -10.67
C MET A 206 -19.02 20.55 -10.84
N PRO A 207 -19.67 21.03 -9.75
CA PRO A 207 -20.86 21.85 -9.87
C PRO A 207 -20.51 23.14 -10.60
N GLN A 208 -21.24 23.41 -11.68
CA GLN A 208 -21.08 24.61 -12.48
C GLN A 208 -21.93 25.71 -11.83
N PHE A 209 -21.28 26.64 -11.12
CA PHE A 209 -21.93 27.81 -10.54
C PHE A 209 -22.51 28.65 -11.68
N VAL A 210 -23.84 28.67 -11.78
CA VAL A 210 -24.57 29.62 -12.61
C VAL A 210 -24.64 30.93 -11.81
N ASP A 211 -23.91 31.95 -12.27
CA ASP A 211 -24.12 33.33 -11.83
C ASP A 211 -25.46 33.79 -12.43
N ASP A 212 -26.56 33.64 -11.69
CA ASP A 212 -27.81 34.32 -12.02
C ASP A 212 -27.65 35.82 -11.72
N GLU A 213 -27.57 36.64 -12.77
CA GLU A 213 -27.71 38.09 -12.65
C GLU A 213 -29.09 38.44 -12.09
N PRO A 214 -29.20 39.41 -11.16
CA PRO A 214 -30.49 39.83 -10.64
C PRO A 214 -31.29 40.57 -11.72
N LEU A 215 -32.52 40.09 -11.98
CA LEU A 215 -33.48 40.76 -12.84
C LEU A 215 -33.83 42.15 -12.27
N GLU A 216 -33.32 43.20 -12.91
CA GLU A 216 -33.64 44.58 -12.58
C GLU A 216 -35.02 44.95 -13.13
N ASN A 217 -35.96 45.22 -12.23
CA ASN A 217 -37.29 45.75 -12.51
C ASN A 217 -37.21 47.05 -13.34
N GLN A 218 -37.79 47.06 -14.55
CA GLN A 218 -38.17 48.32 -15.21
C GLN A 218 -39.65 48.63 -14.93
N PRO A 219 -39.99 49.87 -14.55
CA PRO A 219 -41.35 50.23 -14.15
C PRO A 219 -42.27 50.38 -15.36
N ALA A 220 -43.54 50.06 -15.14
CA ALA A 220 -44.64 50.26 -16.07
C ALA A 220 -44.83 51.76 -16.39
N LEU A 221 -45.00 52.07 -17.68
CA LEU A 221 -45.73 53.25 -18.12
C LEU A 221 -46.81 52.85 -19.13
N GLU A 222 -48.03 52.95 -18.60
CA GLU A 222 -49.37 53.04 -19.16
C GLU A 222 -49.56 53.29 -20.68
N THR A 223 -50.30 52.36 -21.29
CA THR A 223 -51.50 52.51 -22.15
C THR A 223 -51.63 53.68 -23.15
N ALA A 224 -51.92 53.33 -24.40
CA ALA A 224 -53.21 53.53 -25.10
C ALA A 224 -53.02 53.92 -26.59
N ASN A 225 -54.03 53.52 -27.38
CA ASN A 225 -54.23 53.84 -28.80
C ASN A 225 -54.13 55.33 -29.14
#